data_AF-A0A1I7A0C4-F1
#
_entry.id   AF-A0A1I7A0C4-F1
#
_cell.length_a   1.000
_cell.length_b   1.000
_cell.length_c   1.000
_cell.angle_alpha   90.00
_cell.angle_beta   90.00
_cell.angle_gamma   90.00
#
_symmetry.space_group_name_H-M   'P 1'
#
loop_
_entity.id
_entity.type
_entity.pdbx_description
1 polymer ?
#
loop_
_entity_poly.entity_id
_entity_poly.type
_entity_poly.pdbx_seq_one_letter_code
_entity_poly.pdbx_strand_id
1 'polypeptide(L)'
;MIASVIAGVLLLAAAGVGLFFLLRDDGGSTIADPTRTSSSSSASSSSSSSPSSSSSSSSSSSSSSSTTAGGGGGAGSTSAPLPPQGLGEDPDGEFQPLAENCFNGDFSACDDLWPVTPSGSDYEQYAGTCAGRLDYQAGSCVARLGEGTPTPAAEPVPPQDLGEDPDGRYQPLADSCFAGDFAACDDLWGTSPSDSQWEQYAGTCAGRVSYEVANCETRLG
;
A
#
# COMPACT_ATOMS: atom_id res chain seq x y z
N MET A 1 -10.35 45.13 24.20
CA MET A 1 -10.82 43.74 24.38
C MET A 1 -9.86 42.71 23.78
N ILE A 2 -9.28 42.96 22.59
CA ILE A 2 -8.38 42.01 21.90
C ILE A 2 -7.03 41.82 22.65
N ALA A 3 -6.48 42.89 23.25
CA ALA A 3 -5.21 42.81 23.99
C ALA A 3 -5.26 41.92 25.25
N SER A 4 -6.43 41.83 25.90
CA SER A 4 -6.62 41.00 27.10
C SER A 4 -6.63 39.51 26.77
N VAL A 5 -7.11 39.15 25.58
CA VAL A 5 -7.14 37.76 25.10
C VAL A 5 -5.73 37.26 24.83
N ILE A 6 -4.90 38.08 24.17
CA ILE A 6 -3.50 37.72 23.85
C ILE A 6 -2.67 37.53 25.13
N ALA A 7 -2.82 38.42 26.11
CA ALA A 7 -2.14 38.29 27.40
C ALA A 7 -2.57 37.02 28.17
N GLY A 8 -3.85 36.65 28.11
CA GLY A 8 -4.36 35.43 28.73
C GLY A 8 -3.81 34.15 28.10
N VAL A 9 -3.75 34.09 26.76
CA VAL A 9 -3.23 32.92 26.03
C VAL A 9 -1.74 32.71 26.30
N LEU A 10 -0.95 33.79 26.35
CA LEU A 10 0.49 33.69 26.64
C LEU A 10 0.79 33.20 28.07
N LEU A 11 -0.03 33.58 29.05
CA LEU A 11 0.09 33.11 30.43
C LEU A 11 -0.25 31.61 30.58
N LEU A 12 -1.29 31.15 29.87
CA LEU A 12 -1.69 29.74 29.88
C LEU A 12 -0.65 28.84 29.21
N ALA A 13 -0.05 29.28 28.11
CA ALA A 13 1.00 28.54 27.41
C ALA A 13 2.27 28.36 28.28
N ALA A 14 2.67 29.41 29.02
CA ALA A 14 3.84 29.33 29.91
C ALA A 14 3.63 28.37 31.09
N ALA A 15 2.42 28.33 31.66
CA ALA A 15 2.08 27.40 32.74
C ALA A 15 2.04 25.94 32.28
N GLY A 16 1.54 25.68 31.06
CA GLY A 16 1.49 24.34 30.47
C GLY A 16 2.87 23.75 30.20
N VAL A 17 3.80 24.54 29.65
CA VAL A 17 5.18 24.09 29.38
C VAL A 17 5.96 23.84 30.68
N GLY A 18 5.74 24.65 31.71
CA GLY A 18 6.34 24.44 33.03
C GLY A 18 5.88 23.15 33.72
N LEU A 19 4.59 22.82 33.61
CA LEU A 19 4.03 21.59 34.19
C LEU A 19 4.49 20.34 33.43
N PHE A 20 4.61 20.42 32.09
CA PHE A 20 5.10 19.32 31.26
C PHE A 20 6.57 18.97 31.56
N PHE A 21 7.42 19.97 31.79
CA PHE A 21 8.82 19.73 32.15
C PHE A 21 8.98 19.21 33.59
N LEU A 22 8.11 19.58 34.52
CA LEU A 22 8.12 19.05 35.90
C LEU A 22 7.61 17.61 36.01
N LEU A 23 6.76 17.15 35.09
CA LEU A 23 6.22 15.77 35.07
C LEU A 23 7.09 14.77 34.28
N ARG A 24 8.12 15.25 33.57
CA ARG A 24 8.99 14.43 32.70
C ARG A 24 10.29 13.98 33.40
N ASP A 25 10.59 14.50 34.59
CA ASP A 25 11.84 14.25 35.34
C ASP A 25 11.65 13.24 36.49
N ASP A 26 11.14 12.05 36.18
CA ASP A 26 11.17 10.90 37.10
C ASP A 26 11.66 9.66 36.34
N GLY A 27 12.97 9.64 36.10
CA GLY A 27 13.70 8.51 35.52
C GLY A 27 14.97 8.24 36.31
N GLY A 28 14.87 7.43 37.37
CA GLY A 28 16.07 7.03 38.12
C GLY A 28 15.85 6.01 39.22
N SER A 29 15.88 4.72 38.88
CA SER A 29 16.55 3.75 39.75
C SER A 29 16.99 2.50 39.00
N THR A 30 18.31 2.39 38.88
CA THR A 30 19.06 1.22 38.45
C THR A 30 19.14 0.20 39.59
N ILE A 31 18.88 -1.09 39.30
CA ILE A 31 19.32 -2.20 40.16
C ILE A 31 19.94 -3.28 39.26
N ALA A 32 21.20 -3.60 39.55
CA ALA A 32 22.04 -4.60 38.88
C ALA A 32 21.78 -6.03 39.40
N ASP A 33 22.14 -7.07 38.65
CA ASP A 33 23.34 -7.90 38.92
C ASP A 33 23.55 -9.00 37.84
N PRO A 34 24.81 -9.40 37.52
CA PRO A 34 25.15 -10.31 36.42
C PRO A 34 25.43 -11.74 36.91
N THR A 35 24.88 -12.75 36.22
CA THR A 35 25.36 -14.14 36.39
C THR A 35 26.23 -14.53 35.20
N ARG A 36 27.55 -14.48 35.43
CA ARG A 36 28.55 -15.28 34.73
C ARG A 36 28.29 -16.76 35.00
N THR A 37 28.38 -17.60 33.98
CA THR A 37 29.06 -18.91 34.09
C THR A 37 29.63 -19.27 32.73
N SER A 38 30.93 -19.54 32.74
CA SER A 38 31.80 -19.92 31.64
C SER A 38 31.60 -21.37 31.21
N SER A 39 32.04 -21.68 29.98
CA SER A 39 32.76 -22.88 29.52
C SER A 39 32.35 -23.23 28.09
N SER A 40 33.18 -23.64 27.15
CA SER A 40 34.64 -23.69 26.96
C SER A 40 34.83 -24.04 25.48
N SER A 41 35.85 -23.44 24.83
CA SER A 41 36.69 -24.03 23.76
C SER A 41 36.06 -24.90 22.66
N SER A 42 36.28 -24.52 21.40
CA SER A 42 37.26 -25.22 20.53
C SER A 42 37.53 -24.45 19.24
N ALA A 43 38.81 -24.35 18.90
CA ALA A 43 39.37 -23.73 17.73
C ALA A 43 39.22 -24.60 16.46
N SER A 44 39.53 -23.98 15.31
CA SER A 44 40.15 -24.50 14.06
C SER A 44 39.35 -24.02 12.84
N SER A 45 39.76 -22.98 12.11
CA SER A 45 40.69 -23.02 10.95
C SER A 45 40.12 -23.87 9.79
N SER A 46 40.02 -23.45 8.52
CA SER A 46 40.83 -22.51 7.75
C SER A 46 40.16 -22.24 6.37
N SER A 47 40.21 -20.99 5.94
CA SER A 47 40.64 -20.52 4.60
C SER A 47 40.08 -21.09 3.27
N SER A 48 39.63 -20.11 2.45
CA SER A 48 39.98 -19.86 1.03
C SER A 48 39.30 -20.76 -0.03
N SER A 49 38.79 -20.28 -1.17
CA SER A 49 39.24 -19.18 -2.04
C SER A 49 38.13 -18.81 -3.05
N SER A 50 37.96 -17.52 -3.34
CA SER A 50 37.48 -17.04 -4.66
C SER A 50 38.61 -17.20 -5.71
N PRO A 51 38.34 -17.17 -7.03
CA PRO A 51 38.21 -15.90 -7.76
C PRO A 51 37.13 -15.92 -8.87
N SER A 52 36.39 -14.82 -9.07
CA SER A 52 36.57 -13.81 -10.14
C SER A 52 36.52 -14.39 -11.57
N SER A 53 35.73 -13.89 -12.52
CA SER A 53 35.82 -12.50 -12.99
C SER A 53 34.66 -12.14 -13.94
N SER A 54 34.14 -10.92 -13.77
CA SER A 54 33.77 -9.87 -14.76
C SER A 54 33.18 -10.28 -16.13
N SER A 55 32.19 -9.58 -16.68
CA SER A 55 32.28 -8.16 -17.12
C SER A 55 30.87 -7.71 -17.56
N SER A 56 30.24 -6.74 -16.91
CA SER A 56 30.13 -5.32 -17.31
C SER A 56 29.57 -5.04 -18.71
N SER A 57 28.41 -4.37 -18.76
CA SER A 57 28.20 -3.22 -19.66
C SER A 57 26.96 -2.44 -19.26
N SER A 58 27.22 -1.27 -18.70
CA SER A 58 26.38 -0.08 -18.64
C SER A 58 25.94 0.39 -20.02
N SER A 59 24.67 0.79 -20.14
CA SER A 59 24.20 1.69 -21.20
C SER A 59 23.10 2.60 -20.64
N SER A 60 23.50 3.82 -20.30
CA SER A 60 22.64 4.98 -20.18
C SER A 60 22.19 5.45 -21.56
N SER A 61 20.87 5.69 -21.74
CA SER A 61 20.35 6.52 -22.83
C SER A 61 19.10 7.27 -22.36
N SER A 62 19.17 8.58 -22.53
CA SER A 62 18.20 9.59 -22.16
C SER A 62 17.01 9.68 -23.12
N SER A 63 15.88 10.10 -22.58
CA SER A 63 14.86 11.01 -23.16
C SER A 63 14.26 10.71 -24.53
N SER A 64 12.94 10.51 -24.57
CA SER A 64 12.06 11.12 -25.59
C SER A 64 10.64 11.24 -25.05
N SER A 65 10.29 12.47 -24.71
CA SER A 65 8.94 13.00 -24.65
C SER A 65 8.18 12.72 -25.96
N SER A 66 7.05 12.01 -25.86
CA SER A 66 6.01 11.99 -26.89
C SER A 66 4.73 12.58 -26.30
N THR A 67 4.50 13.84 -26.65
CA THR A 67 3.21 14.51 -26.50
C THR A 67 2.20 13.86 -27.45
N THR A 68 1.23 13.14 -26.90
CA THR A 68 -0.05 12.87 -27.56
C THR A 68 -1.10 13.71 -26.85
N ALA A 69 -1.47 14.83 -27.46
CA ALA A 69 -2.64 15.60 -27.06
C ALA A 69 -3.89 14.90 -27.63
N GLY A 70 -4.67 14.30 -26.74
CA GLY A 70 -6.02 13.79 -26.96
C GLY A 70 -6.60 13.49 -25.58
N GLY A 71 -7.42 14.40 -25.05
CA GLY A 71 -7.73 14.50 -23.63
C GLY A 71 -8.55 13.35 -23.02
N GLY A 72 -8.23 13.05 -21.77
CA GLY A 72 -8.98 12.24 -20.81
C GLY A 72 -8.19 12.19 -19.49
N GLY A 73 -8.85 12.43 -18.36
CA GLY A 73 -8.28 12.75 -17.04
C GLY A 73 -7.06 11.92 -16.60
N GLY A 74 -6.14 12.59 -15.89
CA GLY A 74 -4.87 12.03 -15.46
C GLY A 74 -5.04 10.80 -14.58
N ALA A 75 -4.87 9.63 -15.16
CA ALA A 75 -4.55 8.43 -14.42
C ALA A 75 -3.10 8.56 -13.92
N GLY A 76 -2.93 9.14 -12.73
CA GLY A 76 -1.79 8.77 -11.89
C GLY A 76 -1.78 7.25 -11.77
N SER A 77 -0.61 6.64 -11.66
CA SER A 77 -0.46 5.17 -11.54
C SER A 77 -1.38 4.66 -10.44
N THR A 78 -2.50 4.04 -10.79
CA THR A 78 -3.53 3.63 -9.82
C THR A 78 -3.22 2.23 -9.31
N SER A 79 -2.91 2.13 -8.02
CA SER A 79 -2.79 0.85 -7.32
C SER A 79 -4.16 0.27 -6.96
N ALA A 80 -4.19 -0.99 -6.51
CA ALA A 80 -5.38 -1.60 -5.92
C ALA A 80 -5.88 -0.78 -4.73
N PRO A 81 -7.19 -0.84 -4.45
CA PRO A 81 -7.67 -0.35 -3.17
C PRO A 81 -7.17 -1.24 -2.02
N LEU A 82 -6.74 -0.61 -0.93
CA LEU A 82 -6.40 -1.28 0.32
C LEU A 82 -7.66 -1.47 1.17
N PRO A 83 -7.91 -2.64 1.78
CA PRO A 83 -9.07 -2.83 2.63
C PRO A 83 -9.03 -1.90 3.86
N PRO A 84 -10.16 -1.33 4.31
CA PRO A 84 -10.21 -0.38 5.43
C PRO A 84 -10.14 -1.10 6.79
N GLN A 85 -9.02 -1.76 7.05
CA GLN A 85 -8.79 -2.53 8.27
C GLN A 85 -7.68 -1.89 9.10
N GLY A 86 -7.87 -1.84 10.42
CA GLY A 86 -6.86 -1.33 11.34
C GLY A 86 -6.60 0.18 11.27
N LEU A 87 -7.59 0.97 10.81
CA LEU A 87 -7.49 2.43 10.65
C LEU A 87 -7.67 3.22 11.98
N GLY A 88 -7.74 2.52 13.11
CA GLY A 88 -7.91 3.11 14.44
C GLY A 88 -9.36 3.18 14.91
N GLU A 89 -9.60 3.96 15.97
CA GLU A 89 -10.91 4.13 16.59
C GLU A 89 -11.87 4.97 15.73
N ASP A 90 -13.10 4.49 15.63
CA ASP A 90 -14.25 5.21 15.06
C ASP A 90 -15.28 5.40 16.19
N PRO A 91 -15.16 6.48 16.99
CA PRO A 91 -15.94 6.65 18.21
C PRO A 91 -17.45 6.80 17.94
N ASP A 92 -17.81 7.36 16.80
CA ASP A 92 -19.19 7.67 16.40
C ASP A 92 -19.73 6.69 15.33
N GLY A 93 -18.87 5.83 14.77
CA GLY A 93 -19.24 4.81 13.78
C GLY A 93 -19.46 5.37 12.37
N GLU A 94 -18.96 6.56 12.08
CA GLU A 94 -19.18 7.28 10.83
C GLU A 94 -18.01 7.15 9.85
N PHE A 95 -16.81 6.81 10.31
CA PHE A 95 -15.61 6.73 9.47
C PHE A 95 -15.53 5.42 8.70
N GLN A 96 -15.79 4.29 9.36
CA GLN A 96 -15.73 2.96 8.77
C GLN A 96 -16.61 2.84 7.51
N PRO A 97 -17.93 3.19 7.53
CA PRO A 97 -18.79 3.06 6.35
C PRO A 97 -18.34 3.94 5.17
N LEU A 98 -17.80 5.14 5.44
CA LEU A 98 -17.23 5.99 4.39
C LEU A 98 -15.95 5.36 3.81
N ALA A 99 -15.10 4.75 4.64
CA ALA A 99 -13.91 4.03 4.21
C ALA A 99 -14.24 2.78 3.38
N GLU A 100 -15.31 2.05 3.71
CA GLU A 100 -15.84 0.97 2.86
C GLU A 100 -16.34 1.48 1.52
N ASN A 101 -17.13 2.55 1.50
CA ASN A 101 -17.63 3.10 0.24
C ASN A 101 -16.46 3.59 -0.64
N CYS A 102 -15.49 4.26 -0.03
CA CYS A 102 -14.23 4.67 -0.64
C CYS A 102 -13.46 3.47 -1.24
N PHE A 103 -13.33 2.37 -0.49
CA PHE A 103 -12.74 1.11 -0.96
C PHE A 103 -13.44 0.58 -2.22
N ASN A 104 -14.78 0.55 -2.16
CA ASN A 104 -15.67 0.06 -3.23
C ASN A 104 -15.71 0.99 -4.47
N GLY A 105 -14.98 2.10 -4.44
CA GLY A 105 -14.84 3.02 -5.58
C GLY A 105 -15.73 4.26 -5.49
N ASP A 106 -16.48 4.47 -4.42
CA ASP A 106 -17.15 5.75 -4.22
C ASP A 106 -16.11 6.79 -3.75
N PHE A 107 -15.47 7.45 -4.71
CA PHE A 107 -14.47 8.46 -4.41
C PHE A 107 -15.01 9.70 -3.71
N SER A 108 -16.32 9.95 -3.82
CA SER A 108 -16.96 11.01 -3.03
C SER A 108 -16.96 10.66 -1.55
N ALA A 109 -17.10 9.38 -1.19
CA ALA A 109 -16.96 8.93 0.19
C ALA A 109 -15.53 9.11 0.73
N CYS A 110 -14.48 8.99 -0.10
CA CYS A 110 -13.12 9.35 0.30
C CYS A 110 -13.01 10.85 0.59
N ASP A 111 -13.60 11.67 -0.28
CA ASP A 111 -13.59 13.13 -0.15
C ASP A 111 -14.43 13.63 1.04
N ASP A 112 -15.46 12.88 1.43
CA ASP A 112 -16.27 13.12 2.63
C ASP A 112 -15.57 12.63 3.91
N LEU A 113 -14.84 11.49 3.84
CA LEU A 113 -14.10 10.92 4.97
C LEU A 113 -12.95 11.84 5.42
N TRP A 114 -12.18 12.38 4.47
CA TRP A 114 -11.01 13.21 4.78
C TRP A 114 -11.30 14.38 5.76
N PRO A 115 -12.31 15.25 5.54
CA PRO A 115 -12.57 16.40 6.41
C PRO A 115 -13.23 16.05 7.75
N VAL A 116 -13.89 14.89 7.88
CA VAL A 116 -14.56 14.50 9.14
C VAL A 116 -13.64 13.76 10.09
N THR A 117 -12.57 13.16 9.57
CA THR A 117 -11.60 12.42 10.36
C THR A 117 -10.61 13.34 11.10
N PRO A 118 -10.06 12.91 12.26
CA PRO A 118 -9.03 13.67 12.96
C PRO A 118 -7.76 13.82 12.12
N SER A 119 -7.15 15.01 12.16
CA SER A 119 -5.88 15.24 11.47
C SER A 119 -4.76 14.34 11.99
N GLY A 120 -4.01 13.74 11.07
CA GLY A 120 -2.96 12.76 11.32
C GLY A 120 -3.46 11.34 11.61
N SER A 121 -4.77 11.09 11.54
CA SER A 121 -5.32 9.74 11.71
C SER A 121 -5.08 8.85 10.49
N ASP A 122 -5.12 7.53 10.70
CA ASP A 122 -4.99 6.58 9.59
C ASP A 122 -6.19 6.65 8.64
N TYR A 123 -7.38 7.00 9.13
CA TYR A 123 -8.53 7.32 8.27
C TYR A 123 -8.30 8.54 7.37
N GLU A 124 -7.68 9.61 7.88
CA GLU A 124 -7.35 10.79 7.07
C GLU A 124 -6.34 10.43 5.97
N GLN A 125 -5.32 9.64 6.32
CA GLN A 125 -4.33 9.14 5.35
C GLN A 125 -4.97 8.23 4.29
N TYR A 126 -5.85 7.32 4.72
CA TYR A 126 -6.58 6.42 3.84
C TYR A 126 -7.49 7.18 2.86
N ALA A 127 -8.19 8.21 3.35
CA ALA A 127 -9.00 9.09 2.53
C ALA A 127 -8.17 9.90 1.53
N GLY A 128 -7.04 10.48 1.97
CA GLY A 128 -6.16 11.28 1.11
C GLY A 128 -5.43 10.48 0.03
N THR A 129 -5.28 9.17 0.23
CA THR A 129 -4.73 8.23 -0.78
C THR A 129 -5.81 7.59 -1.66
N CYS A 130 -7.08 7.98 -1.49
CA CYS A 130 -8.21 7.43 -2.22
C CYS A 130 -8.29 5.90 -2.08
N ALA A 131 -8.30 5.41 -0.83
CA ALA A 131 -8.20 3.99 -0.48
C ALA A 131 -6.87 3.34 -0.91
N GLY A 132 -5.76 4.07 -0.87
CA GLY A 132 -4.44 3.56 -1.25
C GLY A 132 -4.16 3.51 -2.76
N ARG A 133 -5.08 4.02 -3.59
CA ARG A 133 -4.94 4.00 -5.05
C ARG A 133 -3.97 5.04 -5.58
N LEU A 134 -3.76 6.13 -4.83
CA LEU A 134 -2.92 7.27 -5.21
C LEU A 134 -2.02 7.70 -4.06
N ASP A 135 -0.99 8.47 -4.40
CA ASP A 135 -0.23 9.23 -3.41
C ASP A 135 -1.15 10.17 -2.60
N TYR A 136 -0.78 10.38 -1.34
CA TYR A 136 -1.54 11.21 -0.41
C TYR A 136 -1.73 12.63 -0.95
N GLN A 137 -2.99 13.04 -1.08
CA GLN A 137 -3.39 14.41 -1.33
C GLN A 137 -4.78 14.65 -0.74
N ALA A 138 -4.93 15.74 0.01
CA ALA A 138 -6.17 16.07 0.70
C ALA A 138 -7.40 16.15 -0.25
N GLY A 139 -8.49 15.47 0.13
CA GLY A 139 -9.88 15.64 -0.33
C GLY A 139 -10.10 15.94 -1.82
N SER A 140 -9.41 15.23 -2.72
CA SER A 140 -9.47 15.45 -4.17
C SER A 140 -9.57 14.16 -4.99
N CYS A 141 -10.11 13.10 -4.41
CA CYS A 141 -10.23 11.80 -5.04
C CYS A 141 -11.14 11.84 -6.26
N VAL A 142 -12.32 12.45 -6.18
CA VAL A 142 -13.21 12.63 -7.33
C VAL A 142 -12.54 13.46 -8.43
N ALA A 143 -11.82 14.51 -8.06
CA ALA A 143 -11.13 15.36 -9.03
C ALA A 143 -9.99 14.63 -9.76
N ARG A 144 -9.32 13.67 -9.09
CA ARG A 144 -8.17 12.93 -9.63
C ARG A 144 -8.56 11.66 -10.37
N LEU A 145 -9.59 10.96 -9.91
CA LEU A 145 -10.00 9.65 -10.45
C LEU A 145 -11.33 9.69 -11.21
N GLY A 146 -12.06 10.81 -11.15
CA GLY A 146 -13.37 11.01 -11.79
C GLY A 146 -14.54 10.71 -10.84
N GLU A 147 -15.75 11.09 -11.28
CA GLU A 147 -16.98 10.64 -10.63
C GLU A 147 -17.29 9.21 -11.11
N GLY A 148 -17.40 8.28 -10.17
CA GLY A 148 -17.81 6.92 -10.46
C GLY A 148 -17.02 5.90 -9.66
N THR A 149 -17.66 4.77 -9.43
CA THR A 149 -16.99 3.54 -9.04
C THR A 149 -16.02 3.15 -10.16
N PRO A 150 -14.68 3.23 -10.00
CA PRO A 150 -13.86 2.18 -10.59
C PRO A 150 -14.52 0.91 -10.10
N THR A 151 -14.82 -0.01 -11.00
CA THR A 151 -15.26 -1.34 -10.60
C THR A 151 -14.29 -1.76 -9.48
N PRO A 152 -14.77 -2.01 -8.24
CA PRO A 152 -13.89 -2.59 -7.24
C PRO A 152 -13.19 -3.77 -7.91
N ALA A 153 -11.96 -4.08 -7.51
CA ALA A 153 -11.36 -5.34 -7.90
C ALA A 153 -12.45 -6.40 -7.66
N ALA A 154 -13.06 -6.92 -8.74
CA ALA A 154 -14.27 -7.68 -8.59
C ALA A 154 -13.95 -8.86 -7.67
N GLU A 155 -14.97 -9.40 -6.98
CA GLU A 155 -14.75 -10.63 -6.21
C GLU A 155 -13.99 -11.61 -7.10
N PRO A 156 -12.85 -12.15 -6.61
CA PRO A 156 -12.00 -12.95 -7.47
C PRO A 156 -12.82 -14.11 -8.00
N VAL A 157 -12.69 -14.36 -9.30
CA VAL A 157 -13.40 -15.45 -9.96
C VAL A 157 -12.60 -16.72 -9.69
N PRO A 158 -13.18 -17.77 -9.10
CA PRO A 158 -12.47 -19.02 -8.86
C PRO A 158 -11.92 -19.60 -10.17
N PRO A 159 -10.70 -20.16 -10.19
CA PRO A 159 -10.05 -20.64 -11.42
C PRO A 159 -10.61 -22.00 -11.86
N GLN A 160 -11.78 -21.96 -12.48
CA GLN A 160 -12.53 -23.12 -12.96
C GLN A 160 -12.67 -23.05 -14.49
N ASP A 161 -12.69 -24.23 -15.14
CA ASP A 161 -12.98 -24.35 -16.58
C ASP A 161 -12.03 -23.55 -17.50
N LEU A 162 -10.76 -23.40 -17.10
CA LEU A 162 -9.72 -22.64 -17.85
C LEU A 162 -9.02 -23.45 -18.96
N GLY A 163 -9.52 -24.65 -19.26
CA GLY A 163 -8.98 -25.53 -20.30
C GLY A 163 -7.95 -26.53 -19.78
N GLU A 164 -7.31 -27.27 -20.70
CA GLU A 164 -6.30 -28.26 -20.33
C GLU A 164 -5.05 -27.64 -19.68
N ASP A 165 -4.58 -28.27 -18.61
CA ASP A 165 -3.27 -28.03 -17.97
C ASP A 165 -2.38 -29.27 -18.19
N PRO A 166 -1.66 -29.35 -19.33
CA PRO A 166 -0.94 -30.56 -19.73
C PRO A 166 0.17 -30.98 -18.76
N ASP A 167 0.73 -30.03 -18.01
CA ASP A 167 1.85 -30.24 -17.08
C ASP A 167 1.46 -30.01 -15.61
N GLY A 168 0.20 -29.67 -15.32
CA GLY A 168 -0.28 -29.35 -13.97
C GLY A 168 0.31 -28.07 -13.37
N ARG A 169 0.85 -27.18 -14.21
CA ARG A 169 1.61 -25.99 -13.78
C ARG A 169 0.77 -24.71 -13.73
N TYR A 170 -0.36 -24.68 -14.43
CA TYR A 170 -1.19 -23.47 -14.53
C TYR A 170 -2.19 -23.37 -13.39
N GLN A 171 -2.82 -24.48 -12.99
CA GLN A 171 -3.77 -24.51 -11.87
C GLN A 171 -3.20 -23.93 -10.56
N PRO A 172 -2.01 -24.34 -10.07
CA PRO A 172 -1.48 -23.80 -8.81
C PRO A 172 -1.14 -22.30 -8.88
N LEU A 173 -0.72 -21.80 -10.05
CA LEU A 173 -0.51 -20.37 -10.26
C LEU A 173 -1.85 -19.61 -10.24
N ALA A 174 -2.89 -20.16 -10.88
CA ALA A 174 -4.23 -19.59 -10.87
C ALA A 174 -4.85 -19.58 -9.47
N ASP A 175 -4.65 -20.64 -8.66
CA ASP A 175 -5.10 -20.71 -7.27
C ASP A 175 -4.39 -19.65 -6.40
N SER A 176 -3.09 -19.43 -6.62
CA SER A 176 -2.30 -18.42 -5.90
C SER A 176 -2.70 -17.00 -6.31
N CYS A 177 -2.90 -16.77 -7.62
CA CYS A 177 -3.45 -15.55 -8.19
C CYS A 177 -4.83 -15.22 -7.61
N PHE A 178 -5.73 -16.23 -7.53
CA PHE A 178 -7.03 -16.10 -6.87
C PHE A 178 -6.91 -15.69 -5.40
N ALA A 179 -5.99 -16.31 -4.67
CA ALA A 179 -5.70 -16.01 -3.27
C ALA A 179 -5.08 -14.62 -3.04
N GLY A 180 -4.67 -13.91 -4.10
CA GLY A 180 -4.14 -12.54 -4.04
C GLY A 180 -2.63 -12.43 -4.23
N ASP A 181 -1.95 -13.51 -4.64
CA ASP A 181 -0.55 -13.45 -5.06
C ASP A 181 -0.47 -12.94 -6.51
N PHE A 182 -0.27 -11.63 -6.68
CA PHE A 182 -0.30 -11.02 -8.01
C PHE A 182 0.92 -11.37 -8.86
N ALA A 183 2.06 -11.73 -8.26
CA ALA A 183 3.20 -12.31 -8.97
C ALA A 183 2.81 -13.61 -9.66
N ALA A 184 2.01 -14.46 -9.00
CA ALA A 184 1.50 -15.68 -9.61
C ALA A 184 0.57 -15.42 -10.79
N CYS A 185 -0.18 -14.31 -10.81
CA CYS A 185 -0.94 -13.90 -12.00
C CYS A 185 0.01 -13.55 -13.17
N ASP A 186 1.07 -12.80 -12.89
CA ASP A 186 2.05 -12.39 -13.91
C ASP A 186 2.86 -13.59 -14.44
N ASP A 187 3.23 -14.53 -13.56
CA ASP A 187 3.85 -15.80 -13.92
C ASP A 187 2.92 -16.69 -14.75
N LEU A 188 1.63 -16.75 -14.40
CA LEU A 188 0.62 -17.49 -15.17
C LEU A 188 0.48 -16.91 -16.59
N TRP A 189 0.38 -15.59 -16.72
CA TRP A 189 0.34 -14.92 -18.02
C TRP A 189 1.58 -15.29 -18.86
N GLY A 190 2.78 -15.13 -18.30
CA GLY A 190 4.03 -15.35 -19.03
C GLY A 190 4.32 -16.81 -19.41
N THR A 191 3.74 -17.77 -18.68
CA THR A 191 3.93 -19.21 -18.94
C THR A 191 2.81 -19.86 -19.73
N SER A 192 1.62 -19.27 -19.74
CA SER A 192 0.46 -19.77 -20.46
C SER A 192 0.60 -19.62 -21.99
N PRO A 193 -0.09 -20.45 -22.80
CA PRO A 193 -0.15 -20.25 -24.24
C PRO A 193 -0.90 -18.96 -24.58
N SER A 194 -0.47 -18.27 -25.62
CA SER A 194 -1.18 -17.10 -26.14
C SER A 194 -2.60 -17.43 -26.58
N ASP A 195 -3.51 -16.50 -26.37
CA ASP A 195 -4.96 -16.58 -26.58
C ASP A 195 -5.66 -17.70 -25.79
N SER A 196 -5.01 -18.25 -24.75
CA SER A 196 -5.62 -19.25 -23.88
C SER A 196 -6.53 -18.64 -22.82
N GLN A 197 -7.44 -19.44 -22.26
CA GLN A 197 -8.28 -19.00 -21.13
C GLN A 197 -7.44 -18.72 -19.87
N TRP A 198 -6.28 -19.39 -19.72
CA TRP A 198 -5.31 -19.11 -18.66
C TRP A 198 -4.70 -17.73 -18.78
N GLU A 199 -4.29 -17.33 -19.99
CA GLU A 199 -3.79 -15.99 -20.26
C GLU A 199 -4.87 -14.95 -19.99
N GLN A 200 -6.10 -15.16 -20.47
CA GLN A 200 -7.23 -14.27 -20.20
C GLN A 200 -7.55 -14.11 -18.71
N TYR A 201 -7.52 -15.21 -17.96
CA TYR A 201 -7.71 -15.19 -16.53
C TYR A 201 -6.60 -14.42 -15.79
N ALA A 202 -5.35 -14.62 -16.20
CA ALA A 202 -4.20 -13.91 -15.65
C ALA A 202 -4.22 -12.41 -15.96
N GLY A 203 -4.59 -12.00 -17.19
CA GLY A 203 -4.64 -10.59 -17.58
C GLY A 203 -5.80 -9.80 -16.99
N THR A 204 -6.75 -10.50 -16.37
CA THR A 204 -7.81 -9.90 -15.55
C THR A 204 -7.48 -9.94 -14.05
N CYS A 205 -6.28 -10.41 -13.68
CA CYS A 205 -5.84 -10.59 -12.29
C CYS A 205 -6.86 -11.37 -11.45
N ALA A 206 -7.20 -12.59 -11.90
CA ALA A 206 -8.27 -13.42 -11.32
C ALA A 206 -9.68 -12.79 -11.44
N GLY A 207 -9.96 -12.10 -12.55
CA GLY A 207 -11.25 -11.45 -12.79
C GLY A 207 -11.45 -10.13 -12.05
N ARG A 208 -10.44 -9.64 -11.33
CA ARG A 208 -10.50 -8.41 -10.54
C ARG A 208 -10.55 -7.16 -11.41
N VAL A 209 -9.87 -7.17 -12.55
CA VAL A 209 -9.77 -6.01 -13.46
C VAL A 209 -10.17 -6.40 -14.89
N SER A 210 -10.45 -5.39 -15.72
CA SER A 210 -10.64 -5.59 -17.15
C SER A 210 -9.36 -6.16 -17.79
N TYR A 211 -9.55 -7.02 -18.79
CA TYR A 211 -8.44 -7.66 -19.52
C TYR A 211 -7.53 -6.61 -20.16
N GLU A 212 -6.29 -6.56 -19.68
CA GLU A 212 -5.20 -5.76 -20.21
C GLU A 212 -3.89 -6.59 -20.16
N VAL A 213 -2.78 -6.05 -20.66
CA VAL A 213 -1.48 -6.73 -20.61
C VAL A 213 -1.08 -6.97 -19.13
N ALA A 214 -0.83 -8.23 -18.75
CA ALA A 214 -0.57 -8.62 -17.36
C ALA A 214 0.60 -7.85 -16.73
N ASN A 215 0.23 -6.99 -15.78
CA ASN A 215 1.09 -6.33 -14.82
C ASN A 215 0.30 -6.25 -13.50
N CYS A 216 -0.20 -7.40 -13.06
CA CYS A 216 -1.08 -7.51 -11.90
C CYS A 216 -0.37 -7.09 -10.63
N GLU A 217 0.92 -7.39 -10.47
CA GLU A 217 1.71 -6.84 -9.36
C GLU A 217 1.68 -5.32 -9.39
N THR A 218 2.12 -4.69 -10.47
CA THR A 218 2.19 -3.22 -10.54
C THR A 218 0.84 -2.52 -10.33
N ARG A 219 -0.27 -3.20 -10.66
CA ARG A 219 -1.61 -2.63 -10.55
C ARG A 219 -2.29 -2.91 -9.24
N LEU A 220 -2.00 -4.03 -8.58
CA LEU A 220 -2.76 -4.49 -7.43
C LEU A 220 -1.90 -4.85 -6.20
N GLY A 221 -0.57 -4.87 -6.32
CA GLY A 221 0.41 -5.24 -5.28
C GLY A 221 1.53 -4.22 -5.10
#